data_AF-A0A3E2MUZ1-F1
#
_entry.id   AF-A0A3E2MUZ1-F1
#
_cell.length_a   1.000
_cell.length_b   1.000
_cell.length_c   1.000
_cell.angle_alpha   90.00
_cell.angle_beta   90.00
_cell.angle_gamma   90.00
#
_symmetry.space_group_name_H-M   'P 1'
#
loop_
_entity.id
_entity.type
_entity.pdbx_description
1 polymer ?
#
loop_
_entity_poly.entity_id
_entity_poly.type
_entity_poly.pdbx_seq_one_letter_code
_entity_poly.pdbx_strand_id
1 'polypeptide(L)'
;MKFVVNYLCGYPCTAERRRIEQLYSTDAQFAAARPSTTVGIAISKSGLGLRQIIQTVMDGYPQRPALGQRATRVVTDPNTGRSSAQLLAEFETITYRELWNRTNALTNAFAAEALADRSQRVCVLGFASIDYATIDLALTLLGAVSVPLPTNAARAQLCHIASETQPSLIASSTENLSDAISLVLSHRAPHRVVVFDYRPELDAHREALEAARARLAAIPVTVETLTAIIARGRTVRLAEADCGAQSADAPAPAPRFRGAVRQAKIGRDNDIPHVGPAIIAKYASDLRLLGLA
;
A
#
# COMPACT_ATOMS: atom_id res chain seq x y z
N MET A 1 -10.73 -23.39 -25.34
CA MET A 1 -10.31 -22.08 -25.88
C MET A 1 -11.48 -21.07 -25.88
N LYS A 2 -12.05 -20.76 -24.69
CA LYS A 2 -13.20 -19.84 -24.51
C LYS A 2 -13.18 -19.04 -23.19
N PHE A 3 -12.11 -19.13 -22.38
CA PHE A 3 -12.14 -18.66 -20.99
C PHE A 3 -11.53 -17.27 -20.72
N VAL A 4 -10.98 -16.58 -21.73
CA VAL A 4 -10.23 -15.32 -21.50
C VAL A 4 -11.00 -14.06 -21.94
N VAL A 5 -12.14 -14.20 -22.62
CA VAL A 5 -12.98 -13.06 -23.03
C VAL A 5 -14.08 -12.74 -22.00
N ASN A 6 -14.20 -13.54 -20.92
CA ASN A 6 -15.39 -13.50 -20.04
C ASN A 6 -15.27 -12.66 -18.76
N TYR A 7 -14.18 -11.91 -18.53
CA TYR A 7 -14.19 -10.88 -17.47
C TYR A 7 -14.90 -9.57 -17.88
N LEU A 8 -15.50 -9.53 -19.07
CA LEU A 8 -16.34 -8.45 -19.58
C LEU A 8 -17.72 -8.96 -20.03
N CYS A 9 -18.41 -9.74 -19.18
CA CYS A 9 -19.74 -10.23 -19.52
C CYS A 9 -20.76 -9.95 -18.40
N GLY A 10 -21.34 -8.76 -18.49
CA GLY A 10 -22.54 -8.32 -17.79
C GLY A 10 -23.01 -6.97 -18.34
N TYR A 11 -23.73 -7.00 -19.48
CA TYR A 11 -24.35 -5.90 -20.27
C TYR A 11 -23.53 -5.26 -21.41
N PRO A 12 -24.20 -4.75 -22.49
CA PRO A 12 -23.73 -4.84 -23.87
C PRO A 12 -23.09 -3.54 -24.39
N CYS A 13 -21.93 -3.61 -25.05
CA CYS A 13 -21.53 -2.56 -26.01
C CYS A 13 -20.44 -3.06 -26.98
N THR A 14 -20.78 -3.23 -28.27
CA THR A 14 -19.80 -3.59 -29.31
C THR A 14 -18.77 -2.48 -29.55
N ALA A 15 -19.03 -1.24 -29.11
CA ALA A 15 -18.12 -0.11 -29.27
C ALA A 15 -16.95 -0.17 -28.28
N GLU A 16 -17.20 -0.52 -27.01
CA GLU A 16 -16.14 -0.66 -26.00
C GLU A 16 -15.16 -1.79 -26.37
N ARG A 17 -15.69 -2.95 -26.77
CA ARG A 17 -14.85 -4.08 -27.23
C ARG A 17 -14.01 -3.69 -28.45
N ARG A 18 -14.62 -3.05 -29.45
CA ARG A 18 -13.89 -2.53 -30.63
C ARG A 18 -12.80 -1.53 -30.23
N ARG A 19 -13.07 -0.67 -29.25
CA ARG A 19 -12.08 0.30 -28.77
C ARG A 19 -10.90 -0.37 -28.09
N ILE A 20 -11.14 -1.38 -27.25
CA ILE A 20 -10.09 -2.18 -26.61
C ILE A 20 -9.26 -2.93 -27.66
N GLU A 21 -9.92 -3.57 -28.63
CA GLU A 21 -9.23 -4.27 -29.73
C GLU A 21 -8.38 -3.31 -30.58
N GLN A 22 -8.92 -2.12 -30.87
CA GLN A 22 -8.17 -1.07 -31.56
C GLN A 22 -6.93 -0.69 -30.75
N LEU A 23 -7.06 -0.41 -29.45
CA LEU A 23 -5.93 -0.07 -28.59
C LEU A 23 -4.87 -1.17 -28.54
N TYR A 24 -5.27 -2.45 -28.50
CA TYR A 24 -4.31 -3.55 -28.59
C TYR A 24 -3.51 -3.59 -29.91
N SER A 25 -4.06 -3.05 -31.00
CA SER A 25 -3.39 -3.00 -32.30
C SER A 25 -2.61 -1.69 -32.54
N THR A 26 -3.02 -0.58 -31.94
CA THR A 26 -2.47 0.75 -32.25
C THR A 26 -1.58 1.34 -31.15
N ASP A 27 -1.69 0.84 -29.92
CA ASP A 27 -0.94 1.35 -28.77
C ASP A 27 -0.05 0.25 -28.18
N ALA A 28 1.27 0.41 -28.37
CA ALA A 28 2.26 -0.56 -27.91
C ALA A 28 2.31 -0.67 -26.38
N GLN A 29 2.09 0.44 -25.65
CA GLN A 29 2.08 0.43 -24.19
C GLN A 29 0.86 -0.32 -23.65
N PHE A 30 -0.33 -0.05 -24.22
CA PHE A 30 -1.56 -0.76 -23.87
C PHE A 30 -1.46 -2.26 -24.20
N ALA A 31 -0.88 -2.60 -25.37
CA ALA A 31 -0.63 -3.97 -25.77
C ALA A 31 0.33 -4.71 -24.82
N ALA A 32 1.43 -4.06 -24.41
CA ALA A 32 2.38 -4.63 -23.47
C ALA A 32 1.78 -4.86 -22.07
N ALA A 33 0.78 -4.07 -21.67
CA ALA A 33 0.07 -4.19 -20.40
C ALA A 33 -0.99 -5.32 -20.38
N ARG A 34 -1.21 -6.03 -21.48
CA ARG A 34 -2.24 -7.09 -21.56
C ARG A 34 -2.06 -8.14 -20.46
N PRO A 35 -3.10 -8.46 -19.67
CA PRO A 35 -3.02 -9.48 -18.63
C PRO A 35 -2.60 -10.84 -19.19
N SER A 36 -1.62 -11.47 -18.53
CA SER A 36 -1.20 -12.83 -18.84
C SER A 36 -2.24 -13.83 -18.36
N THR A 37 -2.71 -14.66 -19.30
CA THR A 37 -3.63 -15.76 -19.01
C THR A 37 -3.00 -16.79 -18.08
N THR A 38 -1.71 -17.05 -18.24
CA THR A 38 -0.93 -17.96 -17.38
C THR A 38 -0.93 -17.48 -15.93
N VAL A 39 -0.67 -16.17 -15.71
CA VAL A 39 -0.71 -15.59 -14.35
C VAL A 39 -2.13 -15.60 -13.81
N GLY A 40 -3.13 -15.23 -14.62
CA GLY A 40 -4.53 -15.24 -14.22
C GLY A 40 -5.03 -16.62 -13.78
N ILE A 41 -4.67 -17.68 -14.52
CA ILE A 41 -4.99 -19.06 -14.13
C ILE A 41 -4.25 -19.46 -12.85
N ALA A 42 -2.97 -19.08 -12.72
CA ALA A 42 -2.17 -19.41 -11.55
C ALA A 42 -2.76 -18.84 -10.26
N ILE A 43 -3.18 -17.57 -10.25
CA ILE A 43 -3.76 -16.92 -9.06
C ILE A 43 -5.21 -17.32 -8.78
N SER A 44 -5.90 -17.93 -9.74
CA SER A 44 -7.29 -18.38 -9.59
C SER A 44 -7.43 -19.76 -8.95
N LYS A 45 -6.32 -20.44 -8.67
CA LYS A 45 -6.35 -21.76 -8.01
C LYS A 45 -6.93 -21.64 -6.59
N SER A 46 -7.88 -22.51 -6.27
CA SER A 46 -8.47 -22.57 -4.93
C SER A 46 -7.43 -22.95 -3.88
N GLY A 47 -7.52 -22.36 -2.69
CA GLY A 47 -6.65 -22.68 -1.55
C GLY A 47 -5.31 -21.94 -1.53
N LEU A 48 -5.07 -21.01 -2.46
CA LEU A 48 -3.90 -20.14 -2.39
C LEU A 48 -4.04 -19.12 -1.26
N GLY A 49 -2.94 -18.95 -0.52
CA GLY A 49 -2.76 -17.87 0.43
C GLY A 49 -2.53 -16.53 -0.25
N LEU A 50 -2.81 -15.42 0.45
CA LEU A 50 -2.61 -14.07 -0.09
C LEU A 50 -1.15 -13.82 -0.47
N ARG A 51 -0.20 -14.30 0.33
CA ARG A 51 1.24 -14.20 0.02
C ARG A 51 1.58 -14.91 -1.28
N GLN A 52 1.06 -16.11 -1.48
CA GLN A 52 1.29 -16.90 -2.70
C GLN A 52 0.72 -16.21 -3.94
N ILE A 53 -0.45 -15.58 -3.81
CA ILE A 53 -1.07 -14.79 -4.90
C ILE A 53 -0.17 -13.60 -5.26
N ILE A 54 0.25 -12.81 -4.27
CA ILE A 54 1.12 -11.64 -4.49
C ILE A 54 2.42 -12.08 -5.16
N GLN A 55 3.08 -13.11 -4.64
CA GLN A 55 4.32 -13.62 -5.20
C GLN A 55 4.13 -14.09 -6.66
N THR A 56 3.05 -14.82 -6.95
CA THR A 56 2.74 -15.28 -8.31
C THR A 56 2.58 -14.13 -9.30
N VAL A 57 1.98 -13.01 -8.87
CA VAL A 57 1.86 -11.80 -9.70
C VAL A 57 3.23 -11.14 -9.92
N MET A 58 4.01 -10.96 -8.86
CA MET A 58 5.32 -10.31 -8.91
C MET A 58 6.32 -11.08 -9.79
N ASP A 59 6.36 -12.40 -9.64
CA ASP A 59 7.21 -13.31 -10.43
C ASP A 59 6.71 -13.48 -11.87
N GLY A 60 5.40 -13.28 -12.10
CA GLY A 60 4.77 -13.39 -13.41
C GLY A 60 4.97 -12.17 -14.34
N TYR A 61 5.27 -11.00 -13.78
CA TYR A 61 5.43 -9.75 -14.54
C TYR A 61 6.74 -8.99 -14.28
N PRO A 62 7.88 -9.64 -14.04
CA PRO A 62 9.03 -9.04 -13.36
C PRO A 62 9.58 -7.78 -14.04
N GLN A 63 9.54 -7.72 -15.37
CA GLN A 63 10.09 -6.60 -16.15
C GLN A 63 9.03 -5.58 -16.59
N ARG A 64 7.75 -5.81 -16.28
CA ARG A 64 6.70 -4.85 -16.65
C ARG A 64 6.72 -3.67 -15.68
N PRO A 65 6.41 -2.45 -16.14
CA PRO A 65 6.09 -1.34 -15.25
C PRO A 65 4.94 -1.72 -14.31
N ALA A 66 5.15 -1.57 -13.00
CA ALA A 66 4.18 -1.87 -11.96
C ALA A 66 3.51 -0.60 -11.44
N LEU A 67 4.33 0.36 -11.02
CA LEU A 67 3.88 1.64 -10.46
C LEU A 67 4.59 2.78 -11.17
N GLY A 68 3.86 3.87 -11.38
CA GLY A 68 4.37 5.11 -11.96
C GLY A 68 4.17 6.28 -11.00
N GLN A 69 5.13 7.20 -10.98
CA GLN A 69 5.05 8.47 -10.27
C GLN A 69 5.51 9.61 -11.17
N ARG A 70 5.06 10.85 -10.91
CA ARG A 70 5.52 11.99 -11.71
C ARG A 70 7.01 12.19 -11.49
N ALA A 71 7.76 12.32 -12.57
CA ALA A 71 9.18 12.64 -12.49
C ALA A 71 9.36 14.02 -11.88
N THR A 72 10.47 14.22 -11.18
CA THR A 72 10.77 15.48 -10.51
C THR A 72 12.22 15.88 -10.70
N ARG A 73 12.47 17.19 -10.72
CA ARG A 73 13.82 17.75 -10.72
C ARG A 73 14.03 18.60 -9.47
N VAL A 74 15.22 18.53 -8.89
CA VAL A 74 15.62 19.45 -7.81
C VAL A 74 15.94 20.80 -8.42
N VAL A 75 15.31 21.85 -7.90
CA VAL A 75 15.54 23.24 -8.29
C VAL A 75 15.95 24.03 -7.06
N THR A 76 17.05 24.77 -7.19
CA THR A 76 17.56 25.66 -6.15
C THR A 76 17.11 27.09 -6.44
N ASP A 77 16.43 27.71 -5.48
CA ASP A 77 16.05 29.12 -5.55
C ASP A 77 17.30 30.01 -5.46
N PRO A 78 17.58 30.87 -6.45
CA PRO A 78 18.77 31.72 -6.46
C PRO A 78 18.78 32.79 -5.35
N ASN A 79 17.62 33.17 -4.81
CA ASN A 79 17.52 34.21 -3.78
C ASN A 79 17.69 33.63 -2.37
N THR A 80 17.10 32.45 -2.12
CA THR A 80 17.12 31.82 -0.79
C THR A 80 18.17 30.72 -0.66
N GLY A 81 18.74 30.25 -1.77
CA GLY A 81 19.59 29.07 -1.83
C GLY A 81 18.85 27.76 -1.57
N ARG A 82 17.52 27.79 -1.41
CA ARG A 82 16.75 26.62 -0.97
C ARG A 82 16.44 25.66 -2.09
N SER A 83 16.61 24.37 -1.83
CA SER A 83 16.35 23.29 -2.80
C SER A 83 14.95 22.68 -2.62
N SER A 84 14.18 22.64 -3.71
CA SER A 84 12.81 22.14 -3.77
C SER A 84 12.58 21.22 -4.98
N ALA A 85 11.51 20.43 -4.98
CA ALA A 85 11.16 19.56 -6.09
C ALA A 85 10.19 20.27 -7.05
N GLN A 86 10.55 20.28 -8.34
CA GLN A 86 9.67 20.69 -9.43
C GLN A 86 9.13 19.46 -10.16
N LEU A 87 7.80 19.35 -10.29
CA LEU A 87 7.15 18.27 -11.03
C LEU A 87 7.35 18.46 -12.54
N LEU A 88 7.70 17.38 -13.24
CA LEU A 88 7.86 17.35 -14.69
C LEU A 88 6.58 16.82 -15.37
N ALA A 89 6.41 17.13 -16.66
CA ALA A 89 5.28 16.68 -17.48
C ALA A 89 5.45 15.23 -17.97
N GLU A 90 6.04 14.35 -17.15
CA GLU A 90 6.32 12.96 -17.47
C GLU A 90 6.24 12.08 -16.22
N PHE A 91 6.14 10.77 -16.41
CA PHE A 91 6.12 9.77 -15.35
C PHE A 91 7.35 8.89 -15.48
N GLU A 92 7.93 8.54 -14.33
CA GLU A 92 8.89 7.46 -14.20
C GLU A 92 8.19 6.24 -13.60
N THR A 93 8.67 5.05 -13.91
CA THR A 93 8.07 3.80 -13.44
C THR A 93 9.09 2.91 -12.77
N ILE A 94 8.64 2.13 -11.79
CA ILE A 94 9.36 0.96 -11.30
C ILE A 94 8.70 -0.32 -11.83
N THR A 95 9.52 -1.34 -12.04
CA THR A 95 9.07 -2.67 -12.46
C THR A 95 8.49 -3.47 -11.31
N TYR A 96 7.73 -4.53 -11.61
CA TYR A 96 7.28 -5.49 -10.59
C TYR A 96 8.46 -6.08 -9.81
N ARG A 97 9.58 -6.39 -10.48
CA ARG A 97 10.79 -6.91 -9.83
C ARG A 97 11.39 -5.89 -8.85
N GLU A 98 11.48 -4.63 -9.23
CA GLU A 98 12.01 -3.59 -8.33
C GLU A 98 11.11 -3.36 -7.12
N LEU A 99 9.79 -3.32 -7.33
CA LEU A 99 8.81 -3.23 -6.24
C LEU A 99 8.94 -4.45 -5.31
N TRP A 100 9.04 -5.65 -5.87
CA TRP A 100 9.17 -6.88 -5.10
C TRP A 100 10.48 -6.93 -4.29
N ASN A 101 11.60 -6.52 -4.89
CA ASN A 101 12.88 -6.42 -4.20
C ASN A 101 12.85 -5.43 -3.04
N ARG A 102 12.22 -4.25 -3.23
CA ARG A 102 12.01 -3.26 -2.15
C ARG A 102 11.14 -3.83 -1.04
N THR A 103 10.04 -4.48 -1.39
CA THR A 103 9.08 -5.09 -0.47
C THR A 103 9.72 -6.20 0.36
N ASN A 104 10.47 -7.10 -0.28
CA ASN A 104 11.17 -8.19 0.41
C ASN A 104 12.26 -7.66 1.34
N ALA A 105 13.04 -6.66 0.90
CA ALA A 105 14.03 -6.03 1.77
C ALA A 105 13.36 -5.39 3.00
N LEU A 106 12.27 -4.64 2.81
CA LEU A 106 11.52 -4.07 3.93
C LEU A 106 10.97 -5.16 4.87
N THR A 107 10.40 -6.22 4.31
CA THR A 107 9.91 -7.39 5.05
C THR A 107 11.01 -8.02 5.91
N ASN A 108 12.21 -8.20 5.35
CA ASN A 108 13.37 -8.75 6.06
C ASN A 108 13.80 -7.86 7.23
N ALA A 109 13.87 -6.55 7.01
CA ALA A 109 14.25 -5.61 8.05
C ALA A 109 13.20 -5.57 9.18
N PHE A 110 11.92 -5.54 8.84
CA PHE A 110 10.83 -5.53 9.83
C PHE A 110 10.78 -6.84 10.63
N ALA A 111 11.00 -7.99 9.99
CA ALA A 111 11.06 -9.28 10.67
C ALA A 111 12.27 -9.39 11.60
N ALA A 112 13.47 -8.95 11.16
CA ALA A 112 14.69 -9.02 11.95
C ALA A 112 14.64 -8.17 13.23
N GLU A 113 13.92 -7.05 13.18
CA GLU A 113 13.77 -6.11 14.29
C GLU A 113 12.41 -6.29 15.03
N ALA A 114 11.64 -7.34 14.71
CA ALA A 114 10.31 -7.61 15.27
C ALA A 114 9.34 -6.41 15.24
N LEU A 115 9.42 -5.59 14.19
CA LEU A 115 8.65 -4.34 14.07
C LEU A 115 7.21 -4.59 13.64
N ALA A 116 6.97 -5.67 12.90
CA ALA A 116 5.67 -6.04 12.38
C ALA A 116 5.56 -7.56 12.23
N ASP A 117 4.50 -8.12 12.81
CA ASP A 117 4.06 -9.50 12.68
C ASP A 117 2.53 -9.57 12.80
N ARG A 118 1.96 -10.77 12.87
CA ARG A 118 0.51 -11.02 12.94
C ARG A 118 -0.21 -10.42 14.15
N SER A 119 0.50 -10.04 15.20
CA SER A 119 -0.03 -9.41 16.41
C SER A 119 0.01 -7.88 16.36
N GLN A 120 0.76 -7.32 15.41
CA GLN A 120 1.06 -5.89 15.36
C GLN A 120 0.12 -5.11 14.45
N ARG A 121 -0.14 -3.86 14.84
CA ARG A 121 -0.86 -2.86 14.06
C ARG A 121 0.10 -1.75 13.70
N VAL A 122 0.10 -1.33 12.45
CA VAL A 122 0.98 -0.28 11.93
C VAL A 122 0.13 0.82 11.34
N CYS A 123 0.23 2.02 11.92
CA CYS A 123 -0.42 3.20 11.35
C CYS A 123 0.39 3.70 10.16
N VAL A 124 -0.28 4.00 9.04
CA VAL A 124 0.34 4.56 7.84
C VAL A 124 -0.32 5.89 7.51
N LEU A 125 0.41 6.99 7.67
CA LEU A 125 -0.06 8.37 7.45
C LEU A 125 0.64 8.97 6.23
N GLY A 126 -0.03 8.98 5.09
CA GLY A 126 0.49 9.60 3.89
C GLY A 126 -0.43 9.35 2.70
N PHE A 127 -0.03 9.87 1.54
CA PHE A 127 -0.78 9.70 0.31
C PHE A 127 -0.29 8.48 -0.47
N ALA A 128 -1.02 8.12 -1.53
CA ALA A 128 -0.63 7.02 -2.41
C ALA A 128 0.70 7.33 -3.11
N SER A 129 1.71 6.52 -2.82
CA SER A 129 3.05 6.59 -3.41
C SER A 129 3.65 5.20 -3.60
N ILE A 130 4.80 5.13 -4.29
CA ILE A 130 5.56 3.87 -4.42
C ILE A 130 5.99 3.35 -3.05
N ASP A 131 6.42 4.24 -2.17
CA ASP A 131 6.85 3.87 -0.83
C ASP A 131 5.67 3.39 0.01
N TYR A 132 4.51 4.05 -0.09
CA TYR A 132 3.28 3.61 0.56
C TYR A 132 2.91 2.19 0.14
N ALA A 133 2.88 1.92 -1.18
CA ALA A 133 2.58 0.59 -1.70
C ALA A 133 3.59 -0.46 -1.23
N THR A 134 4.88 -0.08 -1.13
CA THR A 134 5.94 -0.96 -0.60
C THR A 134 5.69 -1.32 0.87
N ILE A 135 5.30 -0.35 1.70
CA ILE A 135 4.95 -0.56 3.11
C ILE A 135 3.73 -1.47 3.21
N ASP A 136 2.65 -1.17 2.48
CA ASP A 136 1.40 -1.93 2.56
C ASP A 136 1.58 -3.40 2.14
N LEU A 137 2.35 -3.64 1.07
CA LEU A 137 2.72 -5.00 0.64
C LEU A 137 3.57 -5.71 1.71
N ALA A 138 4.57 -5.04 2.30
CA ALA A 138 5.41 -5.66 3.32
C ALA A 138 4.62 -6.03 4.58
N LEU A 139 3.74 -5.14 5.05
CA LEU A 139 2.84 -5.41 6.18
C LEU A 139 1.91 -6.59 5.87
N THR A 140 1.35 -6.63 4.66
CA THR A 140 0.51 -7.74 4.19
C THR A 140 1.27 -9.07 4.22
N LEU A 141 2.52 -9.10 3.75
CA LEU A 141 3.35 -10.31 3.79
C LEU A 141 3.63 -10.74 5.23
N LEU A 142 3.98 -9.81 6.12
CA LEU A 142 4.21 -10.09 7.54
C LEU A 142 2.94 -10.49 8.29
N GLY A 143 1.77 -10.30 7.67
CA GLY A 143 0.46 -10.53 8.28
C GLY A 143 0.11 -9.47 9.32
N ALA A 144 0.83 -8.35 9.37
CA ALA A 144 0.55 -7.24 10.25
C ALA A 144 -0.69 -6.48 9.79
N VAL A 145 -1.37 -5.83 10.72
CA VAL A 145 -2.57 -5.04 10.40
C VAL A 145 -2.16 -3.63 9.99
N SER A 146 -2.30 -3.32 8.70
CA SER A 146 -2.15 -1.95 8.15
C SER A 146 -3.35 -1.10 8.58
N VAL A 147 -3.08 0.06 9.22
CA VAL A 147 -4.08 1.03 9.68
C VAL A 147 -3.84 2.35 8.92
N PRO A 148 -4.45 2.53 7.73
CA PRO A 148 -4.29 3.75 6.96
C PRO A 148 -4.98 4.92 7.67
N LEU A 149 -4.22 5.98 7.96
CA LEU A 149 -4.72 7.19 8.61
C LEU A 149 -5.11 8.25 7.56
N PRO A 150 -6.31 8.87 7.63
CA PRO A 150 -6.70 9.90 6.69
C PRO A 150 -5.86 11.16 6.87
N THR A 151 -5.21 11.63 5.80
CA THR A 151 -4.32 12.80 5.83
C THR A 151 -5.04 14.13 6.06
N ASN A 152 -6.36 14.17 5.84
CA ASN A 152 -7.21 15.34 6.06
C ASN A 152 -8.01 15.28 7.38
N ALA A 153 -7.82 14.24 8.21
CA ALA A 153 -8.53 14.11 9.47
C ALA A 153 -8.00 15.09 10.52
N ALA A 154 -8.89 15.59 11.37
CA ALA A 154 -8.48 16.40 12.51
C ALA A 154 -7.60 15.60 13.48
N ARG A 155 -6.63 16.27 14.10
CA ARG A 155 -5.69 15.63 15.05
C ARG A 155 -6.38 14.82 16.15
N ALA A 156 -7.50 15.30 16.69
CA ALA A 156 -8.26 14.58 17.71
C ALA A 156 -8.79 13.21 17.21
N GLN A 157 -9.21 13.14 15.94
CA GLN A 157 -9.65 11.90 15.31
C GLN A 157 -8.48 10.95 15.07
N LEU A 158 -7.34 11.46 14.61
CA LEU A 158 -6.12 10.67 14.46
C LEU A 158 -5.66 10.10 15.80
N CYS A 159 -5.72 10.91 16.87
CA CYS A 159 -5.44 10.44 18.23
C CYS A 159 -6.39 9.33 18.67
N HIS A 160 -7.70 9.48 18.40
CA HIS A 160 -8.67 8.44 18.74
C HIS A 160 -8.33 7.10 18.05
N ILE A 161 -8.05 7.14 16.73
CA ILE A 161 -7.67 5.94 15.98
C ILE A 161 -6.38 5.32 16.57
N ALA A 162 -5.34 6.13 16.81
CA ALA A 162 -4.09 5.64 17.38
C ALA A 162 -4.26 5.06 18.80
N SER A 163 -5.13 5.64 19.62
CA SER A 163 -5.44 5.14 20.97
C SER A 163 -6.16 3.79 20.93
N GLU A 164 -7.13 3.64 20.04
CA GLU A 164 -7.90 2.41 19.86
C GLU A 164 -7.03 1.29 19.26
N THR A 165 -6.23 1.63 18.26
CA THR A 165 -5.42 0.67 17.52
C THR A 165 -4.10 0.33 18.19
N GLN A 166 -3.60 1.16 19.11
CA GLN A 166 -2.33 0.92 19.82
C GLN A 166 -1.22 0.41 18.88
N PRO A 167 -0.80 1.20 17.88
CA PRO A 167 0.13 0.75 16.86
C PRO A 167 1.54 0.57 17.44
N SER A 168 2.27 -0.45 16.98
CA SER A 168 3.69 -0.65 17.31
C SER A 168 4.60 0.34 16.60
N LEU A 169 4.16 0.81 15.43
CA LEU A 169 4.93 1.65 14.52
C LEU A 169 4.00 2.62 13.80
N ILE A 170 4.50 3.84 13.56
CA ILE A 170 3.86 4.81 12.66
C ILE A 170 4.77 5.03 11.45
N ALA A 171 4.29 4.66 10.26
CA ALA A 171 4.91 5.07 9.01
C ALA A 171 4.26 6.37 8.55
N SER A 172 5.05 7.41 8.26
CA SER A 172 4.54 8.70 7.82
C SER A 172 5.27 9.21 6.59
N SER A 173 4.55 9.82 5.65
CA SER A 173 5.20 10.56 4.57
C SER A 173 5.89 11.80 5.16
N THR A 174 6.88 12.32 4.46
CA THR A 174 7.60 13.51 4.95
C THR A 174 6.67 14.72 5.13
N GLU A 175 5.65 14.85 4.28
CA GLU A 175 4.64 15.92 4.35
C GLU A 175 3.77 15.86 5.61
N ASN A 176 3.45 14.65 6.09
CA ASN A 176 2.57 14.45 7.26
C ASN A 176 3.36 14.14 8.54
N LEU A 177 4.69 14.34 8.52
CA LEU A 177 5.55 13.94 9.62
C LEU A 177 5.23 14.69 10.92
N SER A 178 4.89 15.98 10.86
CA SER A 178 4.55 16.77 12.06
C SER A 178 3.34 16.20 12.82
N ASP A 179 2.32 15.71 12.11
CA ASP A 179 1.14 15.09 12.70
C ASP A 179 1.48 13.73 13.29
N ALA A 180 2.28 12.90 12.58
CA ALA A 180 2.77 11.65 13.11
C ALA A 180 3.56 11.83 14.43
N ILE A 181 4.45 12.83 14.50
CA ILE A 181 5.18 13.15 15.73
C ILE A 181 4.23 13.59 16.84
N SER A 182 3.19 14.36 16.51
CA SER A 182 2.18 14.76 17.49
C SER A 182 1.38 13.56 18.02
N LEU A 183 1.13 12.55 17.18
CA LEU A 183 0.50 11.29 17.60
C LEU A 183 1.40 10.49 18.53
N VAL A 184 2.70 10.35 18.20
CA VAL A 184 3.70 9.71 19.08
C VAL A 184 3.77 10.42 20.43
N LEU A 185 3.82 11.74 20.46
CA LEU A 185 3.88 12.50 21.72
C LEU A 185 2.61 12.35 22.57
N SER A 186 1.47 12.08 21.93
CA SER A 186 0.18 11.91 22.62
C SER A 186 -0.09 10.46 23.08
N HIS A 187 0.70 9.49 22.61
CA HIS A 187 0.45 8.05 22.86
C HIS A 187 1.74 7.33 23.24
N ARG A 188 1.66 6.45 24.24
CA ARG A 188 2.84 5.72 24.75
C ARG A 188 3.29 4.51 23.92
N ALA A 189 2.60 4.18 22.83
CA ALA A 189 2.72 2.87 22.17
C ALA A 189 3.76 2.77 21.04
N PRO A 190 3.90 3.73 20.09
CA PRO A 190 4.81 3.53 18.99
C PRO A 190 6.25 3.82 19.41
N HIS A 191 7.11 2.80 19.33
CA HIS A 191 8.55 2.93 19.60
C HIS A 191 9.36 3.29 18.35
N ARG A 192 8.69 3.38 17.19
CA ARG A 192 9.34 3.67 15.92
C ARG A 192 8.47 4.51 14.99
N VAL A 193 9.13 5.47 14.33
CA VAL A 193 8.58 6.27 13.23
C VAL A 193 9.39 5.98 11.98
N VAL A 194 8.71 5.53 10.92
CA VAL A 194 9.30 5.30 9.60
C VAL A 194 8.89 6.43 8.66
N VAL A 195 9.86 7.18 8.17
CA VAL A 195 9.62 8.31 7.27
C VAL A 195 9.77 7.86 5.82
N PHE A 196 8.69 7.93 5.04
CA PHE A 196 8.67 7.59 3.62
C PHE A 196 8.44 8.82 2.73
N ASP A 197 8.60 8.65 1.42
CA ASP A 197 8.66 9.75 0.45
C ASP A 197 9.72 10.80 0.84
N TYR A 198 10.79 10.36 1.51
CA TYR A 198 11.86 11.23 1.97
C TYR A 198 12.94 11.40 0.91
N ARG A 199 13.29 12.66 0.63
CA ARG A 199 14.31 13.04 -0.36
C ARG A 199 15.37 13.92 0.29
N PRO A 200 16.61 13.41 0.51
CA PRO A 200 17.64 14.17 1.19
C PRO A 200 18.10 15.40 0.41
N GLU A 201 17.85 15.47 -0.90
CA GLU A 201 18.22 16.62 -1.73
C GLU A 201 17.34 17.85 -1.43
N LEU A 202 16.17 17.67 -0.81
CA LEU A 202 15.21 18.72 -0.54
C LEU A 202 15.37 19.27 0.89
N ASP A 203 15.53 20.59 1.00
CA ASP A 203 15.82 21.22 2.29
C ASP A 203 14.68 21.02 3.28
N ALA A 204 13.44 21.22 2.83
CA ALA A 204 12.25 21.02 3.66
C ALA A 204 12.13 19.58 4.20
N HIS A 205 12.59 18.58 3.44
CA HIS A 205 12.58 17.20 3.90
C HIS A 205 13.63 16.98 4.99
N ARG A 206 14.86 17.47 4.78
CA ARG A 206 15.92 17.39 5.81
C ARG A 206 15.51 18.11 7.09
N GLU A 207 14.98 19.32 6.98
CA GLU A 207 14.48 20.09 8.12
C GLU A 207 13.34 19.38 8.85
N ALA A 208 12.38 18.79 8.13
CA ALA A 208 11.29 18.04 8.74
C ALA A 208 11.79 16.81 9.52
N LEU A 209 12.74 16.06 8.95
CA LEU A 209 13.33 14.88 9.61
C LEU A 209 14.13 15.28 10.86
N GLU A 210 14.96 16.33 10.77
CA GLU A 210 15.74 16.83 11.91
C GLU A 210 14.84 17.41 13.00
N ALA A 211 13.81 18.17 12.65
CA ALA A 211 12.82 18.67 13.60
C ALA A 211 12.05 17.53 14.29
N ALA A 212 11.70 16.47 13.56
CA ALA A 212 11.05 15.29 14.12
C ALA A 212 11.95 14.57 15.14
N ARG A 213 13.24 14.36 14.80
CA ARG A 213 14.23 13.78 15.70
C ARG A 213 14.45 14.63 16.95
N ALA A 214 14.61 15.94 16.79
CA ALA A 214 14.78 16.86 17.91
C ALA A 214 13.58 16.83 18.87
N ARG A 215 12.35 16.78 18.36
CA ARG A 215 11.13 16.71 19.17
C ARG A 215 10.98 15.39 19.94
N LEU A 216 11.56 14.30 19.45
CA LEU A 216 11.49 12.98 20.08
C LEU A 216 12.76 12.60 20.85
N ALA A 217 13.79 13.46 20.91
CA ALA A 217 15.09 13.14 21.50
C ALA A 217 15.04 12.70 22.97
N ALA A 218 14.03 13.15 23.73
CA ALA A 218 13.84 12.79 25.14
C ALA A 218 13.01 11.51 25.36
N ILE A 219 12.57 10.85 24.30
CA ILE A 219 11.68 9.68 24.35
C ILE A 219 12.38 8.52 23.62
N PRO A 220 12.25 7.26 24.09
CA PRO A 220 12.83 6.10 23.41
C PRO A 220 12.04 5.74 22.14
N VAL A 221 12.01 6.65 21.16
CA VAL A 221 11.40 6.45 19.85
C VAL A 221 12.45 6.68 18.78
N THR A 222 12.62 5.68 17.92
CA THR A 222 13.56 5.74 16.80
C THR A 222 12.87 6.33 15.57
N VAL A 223 13.49 7.35 14.94
CA VAL A 223 13.00 7.98 13.70
C VAL A 223 13.97 7.69 12.55
N GLU A 224 13.50 6.92 11.57
CA GLU A 224 14.32 6.43 10.46
C GLU A 224 13.63 6.57 9.11
N THR A 225 14.41 6.71 8.04
CA THR A 225 13.86 6.77 6.68
C THR A 225 13.61 5.37 6.14
N LEU A 226 12.57 5.21 5.32
CA LEU A 226 12.24 3.94 4.67
C LEU A 226 13.42 3.43 3.83
N THR A 227 14.11 4.33 3.12
CA THR A 227 15.31 4.02 2.33
C THR A 227 16.41 3.37 3.16
N ALA A 228 16.66 3.87 4.38
CA ALA A 228 17.67 3.29 5.27
C ALA A 228 17.27 1.88 5.75
N ILE A 229 15.99 1.68 6.08
CA ILE A 229 15.47 0.38 6.49
C ILE A 229 15.54 -0.63 5.35
N ILE A 230 15.14 -0.24 4.13
CA ILE A 230 15.26 -1.08 2.93
C ILE A 230 16.72 -1.43 2.67
N ALA A 231 17.65 -0.47 2.80
CA ALA A 231 19.07 -0.75 2.60
C ALA A 231 19.60 -1.80 3.59
N ARG A 232 19.22 -1.71 4.88
CA ARG A 232 19.53 -2.75 5.86
C ARG A 232 18.89 -4.09 5.53
N GLY A 233 17.62 -4.09 5.12
CA GLY A 233 16.87 -5.29 4.78
C GLY A 233 17.46 -6.10 3.61
N ARG A 234 18.24 -5.45 2.73
CA ARG A 234 18.98 -6.12 1.65
C ARG A 234 20.20 -6.90 2.16
N THR A 235 20.74 -6.57 3.32
CA THR A 235 21.92 -7.24 3.90
C THR A 235 21.56 -8.30 4.92
N VAL A 236 20.32 -8.28 5.43
CA VAL A 236 19.77 -9.34 6.29
C VAL A 236 19.73 -10.65 5.50
N ARG A 237 20.61 -11.60 5.87
CA ARG A 237 20.38 -13.00 5.54
C ARG A 237 19.36 -13.52 6.55
N LEU A 238 18.16 -13.84 6.08
CA LEU A 238 17.30 -14.69 6.88
C LEU A 238 18.06 -16.01 7.06
N ALA A 239 18.33 -16.39 8.32
CA ALA A 239 18.68 -17.78 8.60
C ALA A 239 17.58 -18.63 7.95
N GLU A 240 17.97 -19.69 7.23
CA GLU A 240 17.01 -20.62 6.64
C GLU A 240 15.93 -20.89 7.67
N ALA A 241 14.72 -20.41 7.38
CA ALA A 241 13.60 -20.67 8.24
C ALA A 241 13.48 -22.19 8.28
N ASP A 242 13.81 -22.76 9.44
CA ASP A 242 13.58 -24.16 9.74
C ASP A 242 12.23 -24.52 9.12
N CYS A 243 12.21 -25.57 8.29
CA CYS A 243 11.00 -26.13 7.70
C CYS A 243 10.08 -26.77 8.76
N GLY A 244 9.96 -26.17 9.95
CA GLY A 244 8.91 -26.40 10.91
C GLY A 244 7.69 -25.60 10.49
N ALA A 245 6.80 -26.28 9.75
CA ALA A 245 5.44 -25.87 9.45
C ALA A 245 5.26 -24.34 9.29
N GLN A 246 5.48 -23.84 8.07
CA GLN A 246 4.85 -22.58 7.64
C GLN A 246 3.40 -22.64 8.11
N SER A 247 3.07 -21.89 9.16
CA SER A 247 1.71 -21.86 9.71
C SER A 247 0.82 -21.52 8.53
N ALA A 248 -0.02 -22.48 8.12
CA ALA A 248 -0.79 -22.42 6.89
C ALA A 248 -1.31 -20.99 6.70
N ASP A 249 -0.96 -20.38 5.57
CA ASP A 249 -1.60 -19.16 5.11
C ASP A 249 -3.10 -19.44 5.18
N ALA A 250 -3.76 -18.96 6.22
CA ALA A 250 -5.16 -19.24 6.40
C ALA A 250 -5.86 -18.69 5.15
N PRO A 251 -6.73 -19.46 4.49
CA PRO A 251 -7.47 -18.93 3.35
C PRO A 251 -8.10 -17.61 3.78
N ALA A 252 -8.02 -16.60 2.90
CA ALA A 252 -8.44 -15.23 3.19
C ALA A 252 -9.68 -15.25 4.11
N PRO A 253 -9.67 -14.54 5.25
CA PRO A 253 -10.58 -14.81 6.36
C PRO A 253 -12.06 -14.56 6.05
N ALA A 254 -12.42 -14.22 4.82
CA ALA A 254 -13.79 -13.99 4.38
C ALA A 254 -14.79 -15.07 4.86
N PRO A 255 -14.52 -16.39 4.80
CA PRO A 255 -15.47 -17.37 5.35
C PRO A 255 -15.56 -17.35 6.87
N ARG A 256 -14.44 -17.14 7.58
CA ARG A 256 -14.39 -17.10 9.06
C ARG A 256 -15.01 -15.83 9.60
N PHE A 257 -14.68 -14.69 9.01
CA PHE A 257 -15.26 -13.39 9.33
C PHE A 257 -16.76 -13.37 9.02
N ARG A 258 -17.18 -13.84 7.83
CA ARG A 258 -18.61 -13.99 7.49
C ARG A 258 -19.31 -14.94 8.47
N GLY A 259 -18.66 -16.05 8.84
CA GLY A 259 -19.16 -16.96 9.87
C GLY A 259 -19.35 -16.27 11.23
N ALA A 260 -18.38 -15.48 11.67
CA ALA A 260 -18.44 -14.73 12.92
C ALA A 260 -19.53 -13.64 12.90
N VAL A 261 -19.68 -12.90 11.80
CA VAL A 261 -20.75 -11.91 11.60
C VAL A 261 -22.12 -12.56 11.67
N ARG A 262 -22.30 -13.72 11.01
CA ARG A 262 -23.53 -14.51 11.06
C ARG A 262 -23.82 -15.05 12.46
N GLN A 263 -22.79 -15.55 13.14
CA GLN A 263 -22.90 -16.05 14.51
C GLN A 263 -23.30 -14.93 15.48
N ALA A 264 -22.72 -13.74 15.31
CA ALA A 264 -23.01 -12.57 16.11
C ALA A 264 -24.31 -11.83 15.69
N LYS A 265 -24.98 -12.29 14.61
CA LYS A 265 -26.21 -11.68 14.07
C LYS A 265 -26.06 -10.17 13.80
N ILE A 266 -24.91 -9.79 13.27
CA ILE A 266 -24.58 -8.39 12.98
C ILE A 266 -25.18 -8.01 11.61
N GLY A 267 -25.83 -6.85 11.54
CA GLY A 267 -26.41 -6.30 10.30
C GLY A 267 -27.87 -6.71 10.06
N ARG A 268 -28.55 -6.01 9.13
CA ARG A 268 -29.99 -6.21 8.85
C ARG A 268 -30.34 -7.66 8.46
N ASP A 269 -29.46 -8.30 7.71
CA ASP A 269 -29.67 -9.65 7.19
C ASP A 269 -28.93 -10.72 8.02
N ASN A 270 -28.40 -10.36 9.20
CA ASN A 270 -27.50 -11.20 10.00
C ASN A 270 -26.29 -11.69 9.19
N ASP A 271 -25.84 -10.89 8.23
CA ASP A 271 -24.71 -11.16 7.37
C ASP A 271 -24.04 -9.84 6.97
N ILE A 272 -22.86 -9.95 6.37
CA ILE A 272 -22.12 -8.80 5.83
C ILE A 272 -22.96 -8.14 4.72
N PRO A 273 -23.27 -6.83 4.80
CA PRO A 273 -24.03 -6.14 3.76
C PRO A 273 -23.42 -6.34 2.37
N HIS A 274 -24.26 -6.73 1.41
CA HIS A 274 -23.84 -6.95 0.03
C HIS A 274 -24.19 -5.75 -0.84
N VAL A 275 -23.24 -5.31 -1.67
CA VAL A 275 -23.49 -4.32 -2.72
C VAL A 275 -24.26 -5.02 -3.85
N GLY A 276 -25.59 -4.95 -3.79
CA GLY A 276 -26.49 -5.53 -4.80
C GLY A 276 -26.74 -4.60 -5.99
N PRO A 277 -27.34 -5.12 -7.08
CA PRO A 277 -27.65 -4.33 -8.29
C PRO A 277 -28.47 -3.07 -8.01
N ALA A 278 -29.41 -3.13 -7.05
CA ALA A 278 -30.23 -1.99 -6.65
C ALA A 278 -29.41 -0.85 -6.02
N ILE A 279 -28.40 -1.19 -5.20
CA ILE A 279 -27.50 -0.21 -4.59
C ILE A 279 -26.64 0.43 -5.69
N ILE A 280 -26.08 -0.37 -6.60
CA ILE A 280 -25.28 0.13 -7.73
C ILE A 280 -26.10 1.09 -8.61
N ALA A 281 -27.34 0.73 -8.94
CA ALA A 281 -28.24 1.57 -9.72
C ALA A 281 -28.54 2.89 -9.00
N LYS A 282 -28.78 2.85 -7.69
CA LYS A 282 -28.98 4.05 -6.87
C LYS A 282 -27.76 4.98 -6.93
N TYR A 283 -26.55 4.45 -6.72
CA TYR A 283 -25.33 5.26 -6.80
C TYR A 283 -25.13 5.89 -8.19
N ALA A 284 -25.39 5.15 -9.27
CA ALA A 284 -25.32 5.70 -10.62
C ALA A 284 -26.33 6.83 -10.85
N SER A 285 -27.55 6.70 -10.34
CA SER A 285 -28.56 7.76 -10.38
C SER A 285 -28.17 8.98 -9.55
N ASP A 286 -27.63 8.77 -8.35
CA ASP A 286 -27.20 9.85 -7.46
C ASP A 286 -26.04 10.65 -8.07
N LEU A 287 -25.09 9.98 -8.74
CA LEU A 287 -23.98 10.65 -9.42
C LEU A 287 -24.45 11.54 -10.58
N ARG A 288 -25.47 11.10 -11.33
CA ARG A 288 -26.09 11.93 -12.38
C ARG A 288 -26.81 13.14 -11.80
N LEU A 289 -27.55 12.96 -10.70
CA LEU A 289 -28.24 14.05 -10.01
C LEU A 289 -27.26 15.12 -9.48
N LEU A 290 -26.04 14.70 -9.12
CA LEU A 290 -24.98 15.59 -8.68
C LEU A 290 -24.16 16.20 -9.83
N GLY A 291 -24.46 15.87 -11.10
CA GLY A 291 -23.74 16.35 -12.27
C GLY A 291 -22.33 15.78 -12.41
N LEU A 292 -22.06 14.63 -11.79
CA LEU A 292 -20.74 13.99 -11.73
C LEU A 292 -20.61 12.79 -12.68
N ALA A 293 -21.68 12.42 -13.39
CA ALA A 293 -21.75 11.30 -14.34
C ALA A 293 -22.75 11.57 -15.47
#